data_AF-A0A1W7ADU6-F1
#
_entry.id   AF-A0A1W7ADU6-F1
#
_cell.length_a   1.000
_cell.length_b   1.000
_cell.length_c   1.000
_cell.angle_alpha   90.00
_cell.angle_beta   90.00
_cell.angle_gamma   90.00
#
_symmetry.space_group_name_H-M   'P 1'
#
loop_
_entity.id
_entity.type
_entity.pdbx_description
1 polymer ?
#
loop_
_entity_poly.entity_id
_entity_poly.type
_entity_poly.pdbx_seq_one_letter_code
_entity_poly.pdbx_strand_id
1 'polypeptide(L)'
;MKKFSLIILLSLILTACGNSEEKKAPDVSDKNVKKYDLVYAEVLNNGNDSNMSMEVGYKDNKKLKSKRFDTENVTEHILKDENAKPYILIRKDEVHIFRQPYIIFDNEGEFDAKVEKKSVVE
;
A
#
# COMPACT_ATOMS: atom_id res chain seq x y z
N MET A 1 46.34 16.95 17.31
CA MET A 1 45.44 15.93 16.72
C MET A 1 44.08 16.06 17.38
N LYS A 2 43.18 16.92 16.88
CA LYS A 2 41.89 17.25 17.53
C LYS A 2 40.71 17.31 16.54
N LYS A 3 40.85 16.67 15.37
CA LYS A 3 39.85 16.70 14.29
C LYS A 3 39.22 15.34 13.95
N PHE A 4 39.61 14.26 14.65
CA PHE A 4 39.08 12.91 14.37
C PHE A 4 37.83 12.54 15.19
N SER A 5 37.40 13.39 16.13
CA SER A 5 36.27 13.05 17.01
C SER A 5 34.89 13.39 16.44
N LEU A 6 34.79 14.17 15.36
CA LEU A 6 33.51 14.66 14.84
C LEU A 6 32.84 13.72 13.81
N ILE A 7 33.61 12.79 13.22
CA ILE A 7 33.10 11.90 12.15
C ILE A 7 32.28 10.73 12.69
N ILE A 8 32.48 10.33 13.95
CA ILE A 8 31.78 9.18 14.57
C ILE A 8 30.32 9.54 14.94
N LEU A 9 29.98 10.83 15.07
CA LEU A 9 28.62 11.24 15.44
C LEU A 9 27.63 11.21 14.26
N LEU A 10 28.11 11.23 13.01
CA LEU A 10 27.26 11.24 11.82
C LEU A 10 26.77 9.85 11.37
N SER A 11 27.44 8.76 11.80
CA SER A 11 27.07 7.39 11.38
C SER A 11 25.88 6.80 12.14
N LEU A 12 25.45 7.42 13.25
CA LEU A 12 24.30 7.00 14.06
C LEU A 12 22.94 7.47 13.51
N ILE A 13 22.93 8.33 12.49
CA ILE A 13 21.69 8.88 11.92
C ILE A 13 21.14 7.95 10.81
N LEU A 14 21.93 6.99 10.33
CA LEU A 14 21.56 6.06 9.24
C LEU A 14 20.82 4.80 9.71
N THR A 15 20.82 4.50 11.02
CA THR A 15 20.06 3.36 11.58
C THR A 15 18.59 3.71 11.88
N ALA A 16 18.17 4.94 11.59
CA ALA A 16 16.81 5.43 11.79
C ALA A 16 15.89 5.30 10.55
N CYS A 17 16.31 4.58 9.50
CA CYS A 17 15.35 3.94 8.61
C CYS A 17 14.74 2.77 9.39
N GLY A 18 13.88 3.11 10.36
CA GLY A 18 13.20 2.17 11.21
C GLY A 18 12.45 1.16 10.35
N ASN A 19 12.51 -0.10 10.75
CA ASN A 19 11.49 -1.07 10.41
C ASN A 19 10.13 -0.45 10.79
N SER A 20 9.47 0.22 9.84
CA SER A 20 8.09 0.63 10.02
C SER A 20 7.29 -0.67 10.04
N GLU A 21 6.99 -1.18 11.23
CA GLU A 21 6.09 -2.30 11.38
C GLU A 21 4.76 -1.96 10.67
N GLU A 22 4.29 -2.88 9.84
CA GLU A 22 3.01 -2.75 9.16
C GLU A 22 1.91 -2.48 10.20
N LYS A 23 1.10 -1.45 9.97
CA LYS A 23 0.06 -1.04 10.93
C LYS A 23 -0.92 -2.19 11.11
N LYS A 24 -0.96 -2.74 12.32
CA LYS A 24 -1.81 -3.91 12.64
C LYS A 24 -3.28 -3.62 12.34
N ALA A 25 -3.95 -4.60 11.74
CA ALA A 25 -5.38 -4.55 11.48
C ALA A 25 -6.18 -4.37 12.80
N PRO A 26 -7.30 -3.62 12.76
CA PRO A 26 -8.18 -3.50 13.90
C PRO A 26 -8.93 -4.82 14.14
N ASP A 27 -9.26 -5.10 15.40
CA ASP A 27 -10.06 -6.26 15.78
C ASP A 27 -11.48 -6.15 15.21
N VAL A 28 -11.92 -7.16 14.46
CA VAL A 28 -13.26 -7.21 13.85
C VAL A 28 -14.37 -7.33 14.89
N SER A 29 -14.06 -7.81 16.10
CA SER A 29 -15.01 -7.89 17.21
C SER A 29 -15.27 -6.54 17.90
N ASP A 30 -14.45 -5.51 17.63
CA ASP A 30 -14.68 -4.16 18.13
C ASP A 30 -15.93 -3.55 17.46
N LYS A 31 -16.90 -3.14 18.29
CA LYS A 31 -18.17 -2.52 17.85
C LYS A 31 -18.00 -1.27 16.97
N ASN A 32 -16.84 -0.62 17.01
CA ASN A 32 -16.56 0.57 16.20
C ASN A 32 -15.93 0.23 14.84
N VAL A 33 -15.67 -1.04 14.59
CA VAL A 33 -15.08 -1.55 13.35
C VAL A 33 -16.19 -2.15 12.51
N LYS A 34 -16.30 -1.68 11.27
CA LYS A 34 -17.26 -2.22 10.31
C LYS A 34 -16.51 -2.92 9.18
N LYS A 35 -16.93 -4.16 8.89
CA LYS A 35 -16.40 -4.95 7.79
C LYS A 35 -17.34 -4.88 6.59
N TYR A 36 -16.78 -4.65 5.41
CA TYR A 36 -17.52 -4.61 4.15
C TYR A 36 -16.78 -5.33 3.03
N ASP A 37 -17.53 -5.84 2.05
CA ASP A 37 -16.93 -6.36 0.82
C ASP A 37 -16.35 -5.19 0.01
N LEU A 38 -15.08 -5.29 -0.37
CA LEU A 38 -14.43 -4.30 -1.22
C LEU A 38 -14.96 -4.43 -2.64
N VAL A 39 -15.21 -3.29 -3.29
CA VAL A 39 -15.57 -3.22 -4.71
C VAL A 39 -14.44 -2.55 -5.51
N TYR A 40 -13.93 -1.42 -5.04
CA TYR A 40 -12.75 -0.75 -5.61
C TYR A 40 -12.02 0.07 -4.56
N ALA A 41 -10.74 0.33 -4.77
CA ALA A 41 -9.94 1.29 -4.02
C ALA A 41 -9.04 2.03 -5.02
N GLU A 42 -9.28 3.32 -5.19
CA GLU A 42 -8.62 4.12 -6.23
C GLU A 42 -7.92 5.32 -5.61
N VAL A 43 -6.65 5.51 -5.98
CA VAL A 43 -5.88 6.69 -5.57
C VAL A 43 -6.26 7.85 -6.47
N LEU A 44 -6.75 8.92 -5.87
CA LEU A 44 -7.20 10.12 -6.56
C LEU A 44 -6.25 11.28 -6.29
N ASN A 45 -5.65 11.79 -7.37
CA ASN A 45 -4.85 13.00 -7.39
C ASN A 45 -5.52 14.02 -8.30
N ASN A 46 -5.82 15.21 -7.78
CA ASN A 46 -6.46 16.29 -8.55
C ASN A 46 -5.44 17.30 -9.11
N GLY A 47 -4.15 17.11 -8.88
CA GLY A 47 -3.05 17.95 -9.38
C GLY A 47 -2.89 19.30 -8.68
N ASN A 48 -3.83 19.68 -7.81
CA ASN A 48 -3.84 20.97 -7.11
C ASN A 48 -3.61 20.82 -5.59
N ASP A 49 -3.95 19.66 -5.02
CA ASP A 49 -3.71 19.36 -3.61
C ASP A 49 -2.31 18.80 -3.40
N SER A 50 -1.68 19.18 -2.29
CA SER A 50 -0.39 18.62 -1.86
C SER A 50 -0.51 17.15 -1.43
N ASN A 51 -1.71 16.70 -1.10
CA ASN A 51 -1.98 15.38 -0.57
C ASN A 51 -2.87 14.59 -1.53
N MET A 52 -2.51 13.32 -1.75
CA MET A 52 -3.37 12.38 -2.47
C MET A 52 -4.49 11.91 -1.55
N SER A 53 -5.60 11.49 -2.13
CA SER A 53 -6.70 10.85 -1.42
C SER A 53 -6.95 9.46 -2.02
N MET A 54 -7.61 8.58 -1.28
CA MET A 54 -8.10 7.32 -1.81
C MET A 54 -9.62 7.26 -1.69
N GLU A 55 -10.30 6.94 -2.78
CA GLU A 55 -11.72 6.59 -2.73
C GLU A 55 -11.88 5.09 -2.66
N VAL A 56 -12.61 4.63 -1.65
CA VAL A 56 -12.90 3.21 -1.44
C VAL A 56 -14.38 2.95 -1.63
N GLY A 57 -14.71 2.13 -2.62
CA GLY A 57 -16.05 1.62 -2.89
C GLY A 57 -16.27 0.28 -2.21
N TYR A 58 -17.41 0.12 -1.52
CA TYR A 58 -17.75 -1.10 -0.78
C TYR A 58 -19.26 -1.37 -0.80
N LYS A 59 -19.64 -2.63 -0.51
CA LYS A 59 -21.06 -3.00 -0.37
C LYS A 59 -21.52 -2.88 1.07
N ASP A 60 -22.55 -2.06 1.29
CA ASP A 60 -23.31 -2.00 2.54
C ASP A 60 -24.76 -2.39 2.24
N ASN A 61 -25.25 -3.47 2.85
CA ASN A 61 -26.60 -4.00 2.60
C ASN A 61 -26.92 -4.17 1.10
N LYS A 62 -25.97 -4.76 0.34
CA LYS A 62 -26.03 -4.99 -1.12
C LYS A 62 -26.03 -3.72 -1.98
N LYS A 63 -25.94 -2.52 -1.39
CA LYS A 63 -25.83 -1.26 -2.12
C LYS A 63 -24.37 -0.83 -2.18
N LEU A 64 -23.96 -0.34 -3.35
CA LEU A 64 -22.66 0.29 -3.49
C LEU A 64 -22.65 1.60 -2.68
N LYS A 65 -21.61 1.78 -1.89
CA LYS A 65 -21.25 3.01 -1.18
C LYS A 65 -19.79 3.32 -1.49
N SER A 66 -19.41 4.59 -1.38
CA SER A 66 -18.02 4.98 -1.40
C SER A 66 -17.73 6.00 -0.30
N LYS A 67 -16.48 5.99 0.17
CA LYS A 67 -15.95 7.00 1.10
C LYS A 67 -14.54 7.37 0.65
N ARG A 68 -14.23 8.65 0.77
CA ARG A 68 -12.90 9.20 0.50
C ARG A 68 -12.11 9.28 1.80
N PHE A 69 -10.84 8.90 1.74
CA PHE A 69 -9.90 8.90 2.84
C PHE A 69 -8.64 9.64 2.43
N ASP A 70 -8.02 10.36 3.36
CA ASP A 70 -6.66 10.83 3.18
C ASP A 70 -5.73 9.61 3.19
N THR A 71 -4.71 9.59 2.33
CA THR A 71 -3.83 8.41 2.18
C THR A 71 -3.07 8.04 3.46
N GLU A 72 -2.87 8.99 4.38
CA GLU A 72 -2.31 8.73 5.73
C GLU A 72 -3.21 7.87 6.63
N ASN A 73 -4.51 7.82 6.32
CA ASN A 73 -5.52 7.04 7.04
C ASN A 73 -5.87 5.72 6.32
N VAL A 74 -5.08 5.33 5.33
CA VAL A 74 -5.23 4.09 4.58
C VAL A 74 -4.10 3.14 4.97
N THR A 75 -4.44 1.90 5.28
CA THR A 75 -3.45 0.81 5.37
C THR A 75 -3.87 -0.33 4.45
N GLU A 76 -3.00 -0.72 3.53
CA GLU A 76 -3.25 -1.84 2.62
C GLU A 76 -2.56 -3.11 3.14
N HIS A 77 -3.32 -4.20 3.18
CA HIS A 77 -2.92 -5.53 3.62
C HIS A 77 -3.01 -6.47 2.41
N ILE A 78 -1.90 -7.10 2.03
CA ILE A 78 -1.88 -8.01 0.89
C ILE A 78 -2.36 -9.40 1.31
N LEU A 79 -3.46 -9.84 0.70
CA LEU A 79 -3.96 -11.21 0.82
C LEU A 79 -3.10 -12.14 -0.03
N LYS A 80 -2.47 -13.12 0.63
CA LYS A 80 -1.64 -14.16 -0.03
C LYS A 80 -2.47 -15.29 -0.62
N ASP A 81 -3.67 -15.53 -0.09
CA ASP A 81 -4.61 -16.51 -0.65
C ASP A 81 -5.33 -15.88 -1.85
N GLU A 82 -5.06 -16.41 -3.03
CA GLU A 82 -5.63 -15.95 -4.29
C GLU A 82 -7.16 -16.06 -4.33
N ASN A 83 -7.73 -17.00 -3.57
CA ASN A 83 -9.18 -17.23 -3.51
C ASN A 83 -9.90 -16.36 -2.48
N ALA A 84 -9.15 -15.65 -1.62
CA ALA A 84 -9.75 -14.81 -0.59
C ALA A 84 -10.50 -13.64 -1.22
N LYS A 85 -11.74 -13.39 -0.80
CA LYS A 85 -12.48 -12.22 -1.30
C LYS A 85 -11.93 -10.95 -0.68
N PRO A 86 -11.69 -9.88 -1.47
CA PRO A 86 -11.19 -8.63 -0.92
C PRO A 86 -12.25 -7.96 -0.04
N TYR A 87 -11.81 -7.33 1.04
CA TYR A 87 -12.69 -6.69 2.01
C TYR A 87 -12.01 -5.48 2.64
N ILE A 88 -12.79 -4.68 3.36
CA ILE A 88 -12.27 -3.55 4.13
C ILE A 88 -12.72 -3.61 5.58
N LEU A 89 -11.94 -3.00 6.45
CA LEU A 89 -12.32 -2.65 7.82
C LEU A 89 -12.28 -1.13 7.96
N ILE A 90 -13.41 -0.52 8.29
CA ILE A 90 -13.50 0.92 8.55
C ILE A 90 -13.65 1.15 10.05
N ARG A 91 -12.78 2.00 10.61
CA ARG A 91 -12.87 2.50 11.99
C ARG A 91 -12.79 4.03 11.94
N LYS A 92 -13.93 4.70 12.16
CA LYS A 92 -14.06 6.17 12.04
C LYS A 92 -13.64 6.66 10.63
N ASP A 93 -12.49 7.33 10.54
CA ASP A 93 -11.92 7.91 9.33
C ASP A 93 -10.67 7.17 8.86
N GLU A 94 -10.42 5.99 9.42
CA GLU A 94 -9.38 5.07 9.00
C GLU A 94 -9.97 3.87 8.24
N VAL A 95 -9.27 3.44 7.19
CA VAL A 95 -9.61 2.24 6.43
C VAL A 95 -8.42 1.30 6.29
N HIS A 96 -8.66 0.03 6.60
CA HIS A 96 -7.75 -1.06 6.26
C HIS A 96 -8.32 -1.82 5.08
N ILE A 97 -7.54 -1.96 4.01
CA ILE A 97 -7.95 -2.59 2.75
C ILE A 97 -7.23 -3.93 2.62
N PHE A 98 -7.99 -5.01 2.48
CA PHE A 98 -7.46 -6.36 2.31
C PHE A 98 -7.76 -6.80 0.88
N ARG A 99 -6.71 -6.95 0.08
CA ARG A 99 -6.84 -7.31 -1.34
C ARG A 99 -5.63 -8.09 -1.83
N GLN A 100 -5.80 -8.78 -2.94
CA GLN A 100 -4.73 -9.41 -3.69
C GLN A 100 -3.74 -8.36 -4.24
N PRO A 101 -2.47 -8.75 -4.52
CA PRO A 101 -1.54 -7.89 -5.24
C PRO A 101 -2.05 -7.56 -6.64
N TYR A 102 -1.77 -6.34 -7.13
CA TYR A 102 -2.16 -5.93 -8.50
C TYR A 102 -1.29 -6.56 -9.59
N ILE A 103 -0.03 -6.82 -9.25
CA ILE A 103 0.97 -7.36 -10.16
C ILE A 103 1.67 -8.49 -9.41
N ILE A 104 1.72 -9.67 -10.03
CA ILE A 104 2.51 -10.80 -9.59
C ILE A 104 3.51 -11.05 -10.70
N PHE A 105 4.80 -10.95 -10.38
CA PHE A 105 5.87 -11.33 -11.30
C PHE A 105 6.14 -12.82 -11.13
N ASP A 106 5.92 -13.59 -12.17
CA ASP A 106 6.36 -14.98 -12.23
C ASP A 106 7.86 -15.00 -12.52
N ASN A 107 8.65 -15.52 -11.58
CA ASN A 107 10.10 -15.66 -11.71
C ASN A 107 10.51 -17.07 -12.17
N GLU A 108 9.56 -17.95 -12.51
CA GLU A 108 9.87 -19.31 -12.97
C GLU A 108 10.36 -19.40 -14.43
N GLY A 109 10.44 -18.27 -15.13
CA GLY A 109 11.10 -18.17 -16.44
C GLY A 109 12.34 -17.29 -16.38
N GLU A 110 13.53 -17.85 -16.67
CA GLU A 110 14.63 -17.04 -17.16
C GLU A 110 14.13 -16.23 -18.36
N PHE A 111 14.32 -14.90 -18.37
CA PHE A 111 14.07 -14.10 -19.57
C PHE A 111 15.05 -14.56 -20.67
N ASP A 112 14.71 -15.59 -21.43
CA ASP A 112 15.47 -16.04 -22.59
C ASP A 112 15.17 -15.12 -23.78
N ALA A 113 15.55 -13.85 -23.63
CA ALA A 113 15.44 -12.85 -24.68
C ALA A 113 16.69 -12.93 -25.57
N LYS A 114 16.62 -13.73 -26.63
CA LYS A 114 17.58 -13.59 -27.73
C LYS A 114 17.34 -12.27 -28.43
N VAL A 115 18.34 -11.39 -28.40
CA VAL A 115 18.34 -10.17 -29.20
C VAL A 115 18.46 -10.56 -30.67
N GLU A 116 17.33 -10.58 -31.39
CA GLU A 116 17.32 -10.96 -32.82
C GLU A 116 17.97 -9.89 -33.71
N LYS A 117 17.92 -8.61 -33.32
CA LYS A 117 18.56 -7.53 -34.08
C LYS A 117 18.82 -6.30 -33.22
N LYS A 118 20.06 -5.81 -33.25
CA LYS A 118 20.38 -4.44 -32.81
C LYS A 118 20.35 -3.53 -34.03
N SER A 119 19.40 -2.62 -34.10
CA SER A 119 19.46 -1.50 -35.04
C SER A 119 20.05 -0.29 -34.34
N VAL A 120 21.10 0.29 -34.91
CA VAL A 120 21.58 1.63 -34.55
C VAL A 120 20.63 2.61 -35.22
N VAL A 121 20.01 3.48 -34.42
CA VAL A 121 19.23 4.61 -34.93
C VAL A 121 20.23 5.73 -35.17
N GLU A 122 20.44 6.10 -36.43
CA GLU A 122 21.21 7.29 -36.84
C GLU A 122 20.38 8.57 -36.71
#